data_AF-A0A521H6I9-F1
#
_entry.id   AF-A0A521H6I9-F1
#
_cell.length_a   1.000
_cell.length_b   1.000
_cell.length_c   1.000
_cell.angle_alpha   90.00
_cell.angle_beta   90.00
_cell.angle_gamma   90.00
#
_symmetry.space_group_name_H-M   'P 1'
#
loop_
_entity.id
_entity.type
_entity.pdbx_description
1 polymer ?
#
loop_
_entity_poly.entity_id
_entity_poly.type
_entity_poly.pdbx_seq_one_letter_code
_entity_poly.pdbx_strand_id
1 'polypeptide(L)' 'MQQRSAEWYRERAGRITGLRFVQAMASTRSDRYRSLIDLLVEERRSGQCRDNGCFNAAMPWGMDH' A
#
# COMPACT_ATOMS: atom_id res chain seq x y z
N MET A 1 -1.48 0.39 17.99
CA MET A 1 -0.94 -0.34 16.82
C MET A 1 0.41 0.24 16.43
N GLN A 2 1.49 -0.55 16.48
CA GLN A 2 2.83 -0.14 16.07
C GLN A 2 2.93 -0.08 14.54
N GLN A 3 3.60 0.94 13.99
CA GLN A 3 3.80 1.04 12.54
C GLN A 3 4.55 -0.20 12.03
N ARG A 4 4.09 -0.75 10.89
CA ARG A 4 4.62 -1.98 10.26
C ARG A 4 4.44 -3.27 11.06
N SER A 5 3.63 -3.28 12.12
CA SER A 5 3.17 -4.54 12.71
C SER A 5 2.27 -5.31 11.73
N ALA A 6 2.08 -6.61 11.96
CA ALA A 6 1.14 -7.40 11.17
C ALA A 6 -0.30 -6.85 11.26
N GLU A 7 -0.68 -6.33 12.42
CA GLU A 7 -1.96 -5.64 12.64
C GLU A 7 -2.06 -4.35 11.79
N TRP A 8 -0.96 -3.58 11.70
CA TRP A 8 -0.89 -2.36 10.89
C TRP A 8 -1.08 -2.62 9.41
N TYR A 9 -0.46 -3.68 8.87
CA TYR A 9 -0.68 -4.08 7.49
C TYR A 9 -2.10 -4.61 7.27
N ARG A 10 -2.67 -5.36 8.23
CA ARG A 10 -4.03 -5.90 8.11
C ARG A 10 -5.08 -4.79 8.01
N GLU A 11 -5.01 -3.77 8.86
CA GLU A 11 -5.95 -2.64 8.84
C GLU A 11 -5.91 -1.84 7.53
N ARG A 12 -4.77 -1.86 6.82
CA ARG A 12 -4.54 -1.09 5.60
C ARG A 12 -4.83 -1.87 4.32
N ALA A 13 -5.01 -3.18 4.40
CA ALA A 13 -5.30 -4.01 3.24
C ALA A 13 -6.57 -3.51 2.53
N GLY A 14 -6.46 -3.16 1.25
CA GLY A 14 -7.58 -2.71 0.44
C GLY A 14 -7.99 -1.25 0.69
N ARG A 15 -7.18 -0.45 1.41
CA ARG A 15 -7.42 0.98 1.63
C ARG A 15 -6.41 1.84 0.85
N ILE A 16 -6.83 3.03 0.45
CA ILE A 16 -5.92 4.03 -0.09
C ILE A 16 -5.07 4.57 1.05
N THR A 17 -3.76 4.62 0.85
CA THR A 17 -2.80 5.08 1.84
C THR A 17 -1.94 6.21 1.28
N GLY A 18 -1.20 6.92 2.14
CA GLY A 18 -0.34 8.03 1.70
C GLY A 18 0.65 7.66 0.59
N LEU A 19 1.18 6.43 0.60
CA LEU A 19 2.10 5.91 -0.43
C LEU A 19 1.44 5.80 -1.81
N ARG A 20 0.12 5.61 -1.85
CA ARG A 20 -0.66 5.36 -3.06
C ARG A 20 -1.48 6.58 -3.50
N PHE A 21 -1.40 7.68 -2.76
CA PHE A 21 -2.23 8.86 -3.00
C PHE A 21 -2.01 9.45 -4.41
N VAL A 22 -0.76 9.45 -4.89
CA VAL A 22 -0.43 9.90 -6.25
C VAL A 22 -1.13 9.04 -7.32
N GLN A 23 -1.27 7.73 -7.10
CA GLN A 23 -1.99 6.86 -8.02
C GLN A 23 -3.50 7.11 -7.96
N ALA A 24 -4.03 7.38 -6.77
CA ALA A 24 -5.45 7.71 -6.58
C ALA A 24 -5.85 9.04 -7.24
N MET A 25 -4.90 9.98 -7.31
CA MET A 25 -5.06 11.27 -7.98
C MET A 25 -4.87 11.20 -9.51
N ALA A 26 -4.41 10.06 -10.05
CA ALA A 26 -4.22 9.90 -11.48
C ALA A 26 -5.57 9.88 -12.22
N SER A 27 -5.57 10.22 -13.51
CA SER A 27 -6.78 10.13 -14.35
C SER A 27 -7.37 8.72 -14.30
N THR A 28 -8.69 8.61 -14.18
CA THR A 28 -9.40 7.32 -14.10
C THR A 28 -9.25 6.46 -15.35
N ARG A 29 -8.85 7.06 -16.48
CA ARG A 29 -8.54 6.36 -17.73
C ARG A 29 -7.11 5.86 -17.82
N SER A 30 -6.24 6.30 -16.90
CA SER A 30 -4.83 5.91 -16.88
C SER A 30 -4.62 4.51 -16.30
N ASP A 31 -3.58 3.83 -16.79
CA ASP A 31 -3.17 2.54 -16.24
C ASP A 31 -2.77 2.66 -14.77
N ARG A 32 -2.20 3.79 -14.37
CA ARG A 32 -1.82 4.06 -12.97
C ARG A 32 -3.00 3.98 -12.01
N TYR A 33 -4.16 4.52 -12.40
CA TYR A 33 -5.38 4.43 -11.61
C TYR A 33 -5.94 3.00 -11.62
N ARG A 34 -5.99 2.36 -12.80
CA ARG A 34 -6.51 0.98 -12.93
C ARG A 34 -5.70 -0.02 -12.12
N SER A 35 -4.38 0.04 -12.19
CA SER A 35 -3.49 -0.81 -11.39
C SER A 35 -3.67 -0.60 -9.89
N LEU A 36 -3.97 0.63 -9.43
CA LEU A 36 -4.32 0.85 -8.02
C LEU A 36 -5.63 0.11 -7.66
N ILE A 37 -6.65 0.18 -8.51
CA ILE A 37 -7.92 -0.50 -8.26
C ILE A 37 -7.74 -2.02 -8.20
N ASP A 38 -7.01 -2.60 -9.16
CA ASP A 38 -6.71 -4.03 -9.18
C ASP A 38 -5.97 -4.47 -7.91
N LEU A 39 -4.95 -3.71 -7.50
CA LEU A 39 -4.22 -3.93 -6.26
C LEU A 39 -5.15 -3.93 -5.05
N LEU A 40 -6.00 -2.91 -4.90
CA LEU A 40 -6.91 -2.79 -3.75
C LEU A 40 -7.94 -3.92 -3.72
N VAL A 41 -8.44 -4.37 -4.88
CA VAL A 41 -9.35 -5.51 -4.97
C VAL A 41 -8.65 -6.80 -4.54
N GLU A 42 -7.42 -7.05 -4.99
CA GLU A 42 -6.64 -8.22 -4.59
C GLU A 42 -6.33 -8.23 -3.09
N GLU A 43 -6.02 -7.07 -2.51
CA GLU A 43 -5.79 -6.95 -1.06
C GLU A 43 -7.06 -7.23 -0.26
N ARG A 44 -8.25 -6.79 -0.72
CA ARG A 44 -9.52 -7.13 -0.06
C ARG A 44 -9.84 -8.61 -0.13
N ARG A 45 -9.52 -9.26 -1.26
CA ARG A 45 -9.74 -10.70 -1.45
C ARG A 45 -8.79 -11.54 -0.59
N SER A 46 -7.54 -11.14 -0.49
CA SER A 46 -6.50 -11.89 0.24
C SER A 46 -6.40 -11.53 1.73
N GLY A 47 -6.91 -10.36 2.13
CA GLY A 47 -6.68 -9.81 3.47
C GLY A 47 -5.22 -9.39 3.72
N GLN A 48 -4.37 -9.42 2.70
CA GLN A 48 -2.95 -9.11 2.80
C GLN A 48 -2.64 -7.77 2.16
N CYS A 49 -2.07 -6.85 2.93
CA CYS A 49 -1.61 -5.57 2.39
C CYS A 49 -0.26 -5.75 1.68
N ARG A 50 -0.20 -5.26 0.45
CA ARG A 50 0.96 -5.25 -0.44
C ARG A 50 1.82 -3.99 -0.34
N ASP A 51 1.54 -3.12 0.64
CA ASP A 51 2.48 -2.04 1.03
C ASP A 51 3.82 -2.63 1.53
N ASN A 52 3.85 -3.93 1.85
CA ASN A 52 5.06 -4.67 2.15
C ASN A 52 6.03 -4.79 0.96
N GLY A 53 5.63 -4.53 -0.28
CA GLY A 53 6.53 -4.61 -1.44
C GLY A 53 7.70 -3.61 -1.44
N CYS A 54 7.64 -2.58 -0.59
CA CYS A 54 8.69 -1.57 -0.45
C CYS A 54 9.77 -1.92 0.59
N PHE A 55 10.12 -3.20 0.81
CA PHE A 55 11.32 -3.58 1.61
C PHE A 55 12.63 -3.32 0.84
N ASN A 56 12.85 -2.09 0.37
CA ASN A 56 14.18 -1.67 -0.04
C ASN A 56 14.98 -1.21 1.21
N ALA A 57 16.30 -1.11 1.08
CA ALA A 57 17.18 -0.73 2.19
C ALA A 57 16.86 0.65 2.82
N ALA A 58 16.06 1.48 2.15
CA ALA A 58 15.64 2.79 2.68
C ALA A 58 14.65 2.66 3.86
N MET A 59 13.84 1.60 3.90
CA MET A 59 12.81 1.44 4.93
C MET A 59 13.36 1.05 6.32
N PRO A 60 14.34 0.12 6.46
CA PRO A 60 15.06 -0.07 7.71
C PRO A 60 15.83 1.19 8.13
N TRP A 61 16.50 1.85 7.17
CA TRP A 61 17.29 3.05 7.47
C TRP A 61 16.46 4.18 8.10
N GLY A 62 15.28 4.49 7.54
CA GLY A 62 14.38 5.51 8.09
C GLY A 62 13.62 5.10 9.37
N MET A 63 13.87 3.90 9.92
CA MET A 63 13.41 3.52 11.25
C MET A 63 14.52 3.57 12.29
N ASP A 64 15.74 3.23 11.86
CA ASP A 64 16.91 3.17 12.75
C ASP A 64 17.50 4.57 13.05
N HIS A 65 17.17 5.58 12.24
CA HIS A 65 17.63 6.97 12.33
C HIS A 65 16.43 7.92 12.38
#